data_AF-A0A418R5T9-F1
#
_entry.id   AF-A0A418R5T9-F1
#
_cell.length_a   1.000
_cell.length_b   1.000
_cell.length_c   1.000
_cell.angle_alpha   90.00
_cell.angle_beta   90.00
_cell.angle_gamma   90.00
#
_symmetry.space_group_name_H-M   'P 1'
#
loop_
_entity.id
_entity.type
_entity.pdbx_description
1 polymer ?
#
loop_
_entity_poly.entity_id
_entity_poly.type
_entity_poly.pdbx_seq_one_letter_code
_entity_poly.pdbx_strand_id
1 'polypeptide(L)'
;MLTGLLLLAAGSHAQTAPGQPTLDEQKVQVWCAAVRYVYDDNGRGNLTDKLNCGGSLKAFENSIKADSQKVYSLLYQPLEGRGTMYKGLGSNDSRLQKLTSEIVAKLKSSAARRADPARMQRLTTLETALNSYVNSGTPIGNLAGAEPAPETLDTTADLDESSAAAPADAGPAEAGLGGNAPAASGVGESVMDKLFAPLALILGLLALVLFWLLNRKVNALADRVGRHRTDIDAVKMGGGPAAATAAADHLTPAQRREVEKLVTQRVAEALDQNRRQPTGLTTSAPVAAASRPTPPAAPEKRVAEVPVKLSEVPAPPAATPAGSPTASPRDEFESLVPPVQLPSAAPAAPEPEPMAAPVEPAGPAQFTRYVKVPVNGAFSEYDLSDEPQHDSIYELHFDPQWPELATFNVTPNPAIHAYAIQSAQYSLREACRYQQPSSPVTRIVTDEEGVLRKVAGSWQIEQKAAIRFE
;
A
#
# COMPACT_ATOMS: atom_id res chain seq x y z
N MET A 1 -37.19 29.45 10.03
CA MET A 1 -37.96 28.26 10.45
C MET A 1 -37.76 27.17 9.41
N LEU A 2 -36.61 26.51 9.44
CA LEU A 2 -36.27 25.44 8.49
C LEU A 2 -35.16 24.60 9.14
N THR A 3 -35.56 23.84 10.16
CA THR A 3 -34.69 23.03 11.01
C THR A 3 -35.36 21.68 11.20
N GLY A 4 -34.76 20.63 10.62
CA GLY A 4 -35.23 19.25 10.79
C GLY A 4 -35.39 18.46 9.49
N LEU A 5 -34.27 18.13 8.83
CA LEU A 5 -33.90 16.76 8.41
C LEU A 5 -32.55 16.82 7.67
N LEU A 6 -31.45 16.66 8.41
CA LEU A 6 -30.11 16.50 7.85
C LEU A 6 -29.30 15.57 8.75
N LEU A 7 -29.55 14.28 8.60
CA LEU A 7 -28.76 13.17 9.10
C LEU A 7 -28.88 12.02 8.08
N LEU A 8 -27.79 11.28 7.90
CA LEU A 8 -27.65 10.11 7.00
C LEU A 8 -27.36 10.42 5.52
N ALA A 9 -26.15 10.94 5.26
CA ALA A 9 -25.41 10.67 4.02
C ALA A 9 -23.92 10.41 4.38
N ALA A 10 -23.67 9.34 5.12
CA ALA A 10 -22.31 8.87 5.38
C ALA A 10 -21.70 8.30 4.09
N GLY A 11 -20.42 8.61 3.83
CA GLY A 11 -19.77 8.28 2.57
C GLY A 11 -19.64 6.77 2.31
N SER A 12 -19.94 6.37 1.08
CA SER A 12 -19.62 5.04 0.56
C SER A 12 -18.12 4.92 0.31
N HIS A 13 -17.33 4.83 1.38
CA HIS A 13 -16.08 4.09 1.29
C HIS A 13 -16.38 2.69 0.74
N ALA A 14 -15.45 2.12 -0.02
CA ALA A 14 -15.49 0.69 -0.30
C ALA A 14 -15.27 -0.06 1.02
N GLN A 15 -16.35 -0.25 1.78
CA GLN A 15 -16.35 -0.97 3.05
C GLN A 15 -15.95 -2.41 2.74
N THR A 16 -14.71 -2.76 3.07
CA THR A 16 -14.43 -4.08 3.62
C THR A 16 -15.53 -4.37 4.64
N ALA A 17 -16.15 -5.54 4.56
CA ALA A 17 -17.25 -5.90 5.45
C ALA A 17 -16.84 -5.57 6.90
N PRO A 18 -17.62 -4.75 7.65
CA PRO A 18 -17.15 -4.11 8.87
C PRO A 18 -16.59 -5.14 9.85
N GLY A 19 -15.28 -5.03 10.11
CA GLY A 19 -14.51 -6.01 10.90
C GLY A 19 -13.42 -6.78 10.14
N GLN A 20 -13.29 -6.64 8.82
CA GLN A 20 -12.15 -7.18 8.06
C GLN A 20 -11.00 -6.16 7.95
N PRO A 21 -9.77 -6.48 8.37
CA PRO A 21 -8.64 -5.56 8.32
C PRO A 21 -8.21 -5.28 6.88
N THR A 22 -7.76 -4.05 6.62
CA THR A 22 -7.27 -3.66 5.28
C THR A 22 -5.93 -4.32 4.95
N LEU A 23 -5.56 -4.40 3.66
CA LEU A 23 -4.25 -4.96 3.25
C LEU A 23 -3.09 -4.23 3.95
N ASP A 24 -3.18 -2.91 4.11
CA ASP A 24 -2.11 -2.12 4.72
C ASP A 24 -2.07 -2.31 6.24
N GLU A 25 -3.20 -2.47 6.93
CA GLU A 25 -3.24 -2.93 8.34
C GLU A 25 -2.60 -4.32 8.48
N GLN A 26 -2.93 -5.25 7.58
CA GLN A 26 -2.37 -6.60 7.58
C GLN A 26 -0.85 -6.60 7.36
N LYS A 27 -0.36 -5.76 6.43
CA LYS A 27 1.07 -5.52 6.24
C LYS A 27 1.72 -4.92 7.49
N VAL A 28 1.08 -3.95 8.16
CA VAL A 28 1.60 -3.36 9.40
C VAL A 28 1.74 -4.40 10.50
N GLN A 29 0.80 -5.35 10.64
CA GLN A 29 0.95 -6.44 11.62
C GLN A 29 2.15 -7.35 11.30
N VAL A 30 2.28 -7.79 10.04
CA VAL A 30 3.42 -8.62 9.58
C VAL A 30 4.75 -7.89 9.80
N TRP A 31 4.82 -6.62 9.39
CA TRP A 31 6.01 -5.79 9.53
C TRP A 31 6.35 -5.48 11.00
N CYS A 32 5.35 -5.21 11.84
CA CYS A 32 5.52 -4.97 13.26
C CYS A 32 6.16 -6.17 13.95
N ALA A 33 5.63 -7.38 13.72
CA ALA A 33 6.20 -8.60 14.29
C ALA A 33 7.64 -8.85 13.80
N ALA A 34 7.91 -8.62 12.51
CA ALA A 34 9.25 -8.76 11.94
C ALA A 34 10.25 -7.75 12.52
N VAL A 35 9.87 -6.49 12.72
CA VAL A 35 10.76 -5.45 13.27
C VAL A 35 10.94 -5.62 14.78
N ARG A 36 9.90 -6.01 15.53
CA ARG A 36 10.05 -6.39 16.95
C ARG A 36 11.05 -7.52 17.12
N TYR A 37 10.87 -8.61 16.37
CA TYR A 37 11.85 -9.71 16.33
C TYR A 37 13.26 -9.21 16.04
N VAL A 38 13.45 -8.34 15.05
CA VAL A 38 14.79 -7.80 14.73
C VAL A 38 15.34 -6.89 15.83
N TYR A 39 14.51 -6.15 16.56
CA TYR A 39 14.96 -5.35 17.69
C TYR A 39 15.39 -6.25 18.86
N ASP A 40 14.58 -7.23 19.24
CA ASP A 40 14.89 -8.18 20.32
C ASP A 40 16.13 -9.02 20.00
N ASP A 41 16.22 -9.53 18.76
CA ASP A 41 17.36 -10.29 18.22
C ASP A 41 18.68 -9.50 18.13
N ASN A 42 18.63 -8.16 18.27
CA ASN A 42 19.80 -7.29 18.34
C ASN A 42 19.93 -6.59 19.72
N GLY A 43 19.23 -7.06 20.76
CA GLY A 43 19.32 -6.50 22.11
C GLY A 43 18.73 -5.09 22.27
N ARG A 44 17.81 -4.68 21.39
CA ARG A 44 17.17 -3.35 21.37
C ARG A 44 15.67 -3.40 21.70
N GLY A 45 15.27 -4.28 22.63
CA GLY A 45 13.87 -4.45 23.04
C GLY A 45 13.19 -3.14 23.46
N ASN A 46 13.95 -2.17 23.98
CA ASN A 46 13.51 -0.82 24.33
C ASN A 46 12.97 0.03 23.15
N LEU A 47 13.12 -0.43 21.91
CA LEU A 47 12.57 0.20 20.71
C LEU A 47 11.23 -0.44 20.26
N THR A 48 10.82 -1.58 20.82
CA THR A 48 9.61 -2.30 20.41
C THR A 48 8.31 -1.56 20.76
N ASP A 49 8.32 -0.79 21.85
CA ASP A 49 7.20 0.02 22.34
C ASP A 49 7.01 1.33 21.56
N LYS A 50 8.03 1.76 20.82
CA LYS A 50 7.99 2.97 19.97
C LYS A 50 7.42 2.71 18.57
N LEU A 51 7.31 1.44 18.17
CA LEU A 51 6.80 1.05 16.86
C LEU A 51 5.30 1.34 16.74
N ASN A 52 4.91 2.10 15.72
CA ASN A 52 3.51 2.43 15.48
C ASN A 52 2.77 1.28 14.77
N CYS A 53 2.54 0.19 15.49
CA CYS A 53 1.91 -1.03 14.97
C CYS A 53 0.37 -1.00 14.86
N GLY A 54 -0.27 0.10 15.27
CA GLY A 54 -1.71 0.32 15.14
C GLY A 54 -2.09 1.41 14.13
N GLY A 55 -1.10 2.06 13.52
CA GLY A 55 -1.30 3.13 12.54
C GLY A 55 -1.27 2.63 11.09
N SER A 56 -1.25 3.59 10.16
CA SER A 56 -1.05 3.29 8.73
C SER A 56 0.38 2.81 8.45
N LEU A 57 0.58 2.14 7.32
CA LEU A 57 1.90 1.67 6.86
C LEU A 57 2.94 2.80 6.82
N LYS A 58 2.54 4.03 6.47
CA LYS A 58 3.41 5.21 6.46
C LYS A 58 3.73 5.74 7.87
N ALA A 59 2.80 5.62 8.82
CA ALA A 59 3.06 5.96 10.23
C ALA A 59 4.03 4.94 10.88
N PHE A 60 3.86 3.66 10.54
CA PHE A 60 4.79 2.60 10.91
C PHE A 60 6.20 2.82 10.31
N GLU A 61 6.29 3.10 9.01
CA GLU A 61 7.54 3.43 8.32
C GLU A 61 8.30 4.58 9.01
N ASN A 62 7.60 5.65 9.35
CA ASN A 62 8.18 6.79 10.05
C ASN A 62 8.73 6.41 11.44
N SER A 63 8.06 5.49 12.16
CA SER A 63 8.58 4.99 13.45
C SER A 63 9.89 4.21 13.30
N ILE A 64 10.03 3.36 12.26
CA ILE A 64 11.31 2.66 12.01
C ILE A 64 12.40 3.64 11.59
N LYS A 65 12.10 4.61 10.72
CA LYS A 65 13.08 5.63 10.29
C LYS A 65 13.66 6.41 11.46
N ALA A 66 12.80 6.78 12.42
CA ALA A 66 13.20 7.55 13.60
C ALA A 66 14.13 6.75 14.54
N ASP A 67 13.78 5.49 14.86
CA ASP A 67 14.51 4.70 15.87
C ASP A 67 15.62 3.80 15.30
N SER A 68 15.53 3.37 14.04
CA SER A 68 16.49 2.45 13.43
C SER A 68 16.55 2.56 11.90
N GLN A 69 17.22 3.63 11.43
CA GLN A 69 17.56 3.83 10.02
C GLN A 69 18.21 2.58 9.37
N LYS A 70 18.92 1.76 10.15
CA LYS A 70 19.58 0.54 9.70
C LYS A 70 18.60 -0.61 9.41
N VAL A 71 17.54 -0.75 10.19
CA VAL A 71 16.46 -1.72 9.91
C VAL A 71 15.59 -1.22 8.76
N TYR A 72 15.31 0.09 8.72
CA TYR A 72 14.61 0.70 7.60
C TYR A 72 15.33 0.44 6.26
N SER A 73 16.62 0.77 6.13
CA SER A 73 17.32 0.71 4.83
C SER A 73 17.66 -0.70 4.36
N LEU A 74 17.90 -1.66 5.27
CA LEU A 74 18.36 -3.01 4.91
C LEU A 74 17.27 -4.07 4.86
N LEU A 75 16.13 -3.84 5.54
CA LEU A 75 15.02 -4.79 5.61
C LEU A 75 13.73 -4.21 5.00
N TYR A 76 13.27 -3.03 5.46
CA TYR A 76 11.99 -2.47 5.04
C TYR A 76 12.01 -1.89 3.62
N GLN A 77 12.90 -0.91 3.37
CA GLN A 77 13.00 -0.18 2.10
C GLN A 77 13.23 -1.10 0.88
N PRO A 78 14.06 -2.16 0.94
CA PRO A 78 14.28 -3.04 -0.21
C PRO A 78 13.07 -3.92 -0.56
N LEU A 79 12.18 -4.20 0.40
CA LEU A 79 11.04 -5.09 0.25
C LEU A 79 9.74 -4.32 -0.03
N GLU A 80 9.39 -3.36 0.84
CA GLU A 80 8.15 -2.59 0.71
C GLU A 80 8.34 -1.36 -0.20
N GLY A 81 9.45 -0.62 -0.02
CA GLY A 81 9.65 0.72 -0.59
C GLY A 81 9.73 0.81 -2.12
N ARG A 82 9.85 -0.33 -2.83
CA ARG A 82 9.75 -0.39 -4.30
C ARG A 82 8.44 -0.98 -4.81
N GLY A 83 7.68 -1.67 -3.96
CA GLY A 83 6.45 -2.40 -4.33
C GLY A 83 6.57 -3.49 -5.42
N THR A 84 7.76 -3.68 -6.02
CA THR A 84 7.96 -4.51 -7.22
C THR A 84 7.68 -5.99 -6.97
N MET A 85 7.87 -6.48 -5.74
CA MET A 85 7.59 -7.87 -5.38
C MET A 85 6.09 -8.21 -5.41
N TYR A 86 5.20 -7.22 -5.45
CA TYR A 86 3.75 -7.40 -5.57
C TYR A 86 3.24 -7.41 -7.02
N LYS A 87 4.10 -7.15 -8.01
CA LYS A 87 3.68 -7.12 -9.43
C LYS A 87 3.21 -8.52 -9.87
N GLY A 88 2.02 -8.57 -10.47
CA GLY A 88 1.37 -9.82 -10.90
C GLY A 88 0.60 -10.56 -9.79
N LEU A 89 0.58 -10.07 -8.55
CA LEU A 89 -0.17 -10.70 -7.45
C LEU A 89 -1.59 -10.14 -7.35
N GLY A 90 -2.56 -10.99 -7.69
CA GLY A 90 -3.99 -10.63 -7.81
C GLY A 90 -4.82 -10.65 -6.53
N SER A 91 -4.33 -11.25 -5.43
CA SER A 91 -5.06 -11.31 -4.15
C SER A 91 -4.25 -10.71 -3.00
N ASN A 92 -4.93 -10.20 -1.97
CA ASN A 92 -4.30 -9.70 -0.75
C ASN A 92 -3.48 -10.79 -0.06
N ASP A 93 -4.02 -12.01 0.05
CA ASP A 93 -3.33 -13.16 0.65
C ASP A 93 -2.02 -13.47 -0.09
N SER A 94 -2.03 -13.47 -1.43
CA SER A 94 -0.80 -13.74 -2.20
C SER A 94 0.26 -12.66 -1.99
N ARG A 95 -0.15 -11.39 -1.78
CA ARG A 95 0.75 -10.29 -1.43
C ARG A 95 1.33 -10.47 -0.02
N LEU A 96 0.50 -10.82 0.98
CA LEU A 96 0.95 -11.06 2.35
C LEU A 96 1.84 -12.30 2.49
N GLN A 97 1.52 -13.39 1.76
CA GLN A 97 2.37 -14.57 1.66
C GLN A 97 3.72 -14.20 1.04
N LYS A 98 3.73 -13.39 -0.04
CA LYS A 98 4.97 -12.91 -0.65
C LYS A 98 5.79 -12.07 0.32
N LEU A 99 5.18 -11.08 0.97
CA LEU A 99 5.82 -10.25 2.01
C LEU A 99 6.45 -11.10 3.11
N THR A 100 5.68 -12.03 3.68
CA THR A 100 6.15 -12.97 4.72
C THR A 100 7.35 -13.78 4.24
N SER A 101 7.27 -14.34 3.03
CA SER A 101 8.35 -15.17 2.46
C SER A 101 9.64 -14.37 2.23
N GLU A 102 9.55 -13.12 1.77
CA GLU A 102 10.71 -12.27 1.51
C GLU A 102 11.34 -11.76 2.81
N ILE A 103 10.54 -11.37 3.81
CA ILE A 103 11.04 -11.05 5.16
C ILE A 103 11.82 -12.23 5.73
N VAL A 104 11.21 -13.42 5.74
CA VAL A 104 11.86 -14.61 6.31
C VAL A 104 13.11 -15.00 5.52
N ALA A 105 13.08 -14.96 4.18
CA ALA A 105 14.26 -15.21 3.36
C ALA A 105 15.40 -14.21 3.66
N LYS A 106 15.09 -12.92 3.79
CA LYS A 106 16.06 -11.86 4.13
C LYS A 106 16.63 -12.03 5.54
N LEU A 107 15.82 -12.46 6.51
CA LEU A 107 16.29 -12.76 7.86
C LEU A 107 17.18 -14.01 7.89
N LYS A 108 16.79 -15.09 7.18
CA LYS A 108 17.57 -16.34 7.03
C LYS A 108 18.89 -16.13 6.29
N SER A 109 19.00 -15.13 5.39
CA SER A 109 20.26 -14.88 4.68
C SER A 109 21.38 -14.36 5.59
N SER A 110 21.05 -13.77 6.76
CA SER A 110 22.03 -13.26 7.73
C SER A 110 22.99 -14.34 8.22
N ALA A 111 24.30 -14.12 8.06
CA ALA A 111 25.33 -15.03 8.55
C ALA A 111 25.33 -15.14 10.09
N ALA A 112 25.16 -14.00 10.79
CA ALA A 112 25.13 -13.95 12.25
C ALA A 112 23.94 -14.71 12.86
N ARG A 113 22.80 -14.80 12.16
CA ARG A 113 21.69 -15.66 12.59
C ARG A 113 21.96 -17.13 12.29
N ARG A 114 22.48 -17.45 11.10
CA ARG A 114 22.81 -18.83 10.72
C ARG A 114 23.90 -19.48 11.59
N ALA A 115 24.76 -18.69 12.21
CA ALA A 115 25.77 -19.16 13.16
C ALA A 115 25.20 -19.52 14.54
N ASP A 116 23.97 -19.11 14.86
CA ASP A 116 23.35 -19.27 16.18
C ASP A 116 22.05 -20.10 16.07
N PRO A 117 22.05 -21.35 16.58
CA PRO A 117 20.87 -22.21 16.54
C PRO A 117 19.63 -21.63 17.24
N ALA A 118 19.80 -20.91 18.36
CA ALA A 118 18.70 -20.33 19.12
C ALA A 118 18.06 -19.13 18.37
N ARG A 119 18.87 -18.32 17.67
CA ARG A 119 18.35 -17.28 16.77
C ARG A 119 17.58 -17.86 15.59
N MET A 120 18.06 -18.98 15.01
CA MET A 120 17.34 -19.70 13.96
C MET A 120 16.03 -20.33 14.46
N GLN A 121 15.98 -20.87 15.68
CA GLN A 121 14.74 -21.36 16.30
C GLN A 121 13.72 -20.22 16.49
N ARG A 122 14.14 -19.08 17.05
CA ARG A 122 13.27 -17.89 17.19
C ARG A 122 12.78 -17.37 15.83
N LEU A 123 13.60 -17.45 14.78
CA LEU A 123 13.20 -17.12 13.41
C LEU A 123 12.16 -18.09 12.84
N THR A 124 12.27 -19.39 13.14
CA THR A 124 11.26 -20.38 12.79
C THR A 124 9.93 -20.11 13.52
N THR A 125 9.99 -19.71 14.80
CA THR A 125 8.79 -19.28 15.56
C THR A 125 8.12 -18.06 14.93
N LEU A 126 8.89 -17.05 14.50
CA LEU A 126 8.38 -15.91 13.74
C LEU A 126 7.74 -16.37 12.41
N GLU A 127 8.42 -17.21 11.63
CA GLU A 127 7.90 -17.75 10.37
C GLU A 127 6.58 -18.50 10.57
N THR A 128 6.44 -19.31 11.62
CA THR A 128 5.20 -19.98 11.99
C THR A 128 4.11 -18.98 12.36
N ALA A 129 4.43 -17.95 13.15
CA ALA A 129 3.47 -16.93 13.57
C ALA A 129 2.97 -16.07 12.37
N LEU A 130 3.87 -15.64 11.49
CA LEU A 130 3.52 -14.90 10.27
C LEU A 130 2.65 -15.74 9.33
N ASN A 131 3.02 -17.01 9.09
CA ASN A 131 2.20 -17.92 8.27
C ASN A 131 0.83 -18.19 8.92
N SER A 132 0.76 -18.30 10.25
CA SER A 132 -0.52 -18.44 10.96
C SER A 132 -1.39 -17.19 10.81
N TYR A 133 -0.81 -15.99 10.95
CA TYR A 133 -1.51 -14.72 10.72
C TYR A 133 -2.10 -14.63 9.32
N VAL A 134 -1.31 -14.94 8.28
CA VAL A 134 -1.76 -14.85 6.89
C VAL A 134 -2.82 -15.91 6.54
N ASN A 135 -2.79 -17.08 7.17
CA ASN A 135 -3.75 -18.16 6.90
C ASN A 135 -5.04 -18.10 7.76
N SER A 136 -5.02 -17.44 8.92
CA SER A 136 -6.12 -17.47 9.90
C SER A 136 -6.60 -16.09 10.39
N GLY A 137 -5.88 -15.01 10.09
CA GLY A 137 -6.13 -13.67 10.62
C GLY A 137 -5.79 -13.49 12.11
N THR A 138 -5.33 -14.54 12.81
CA THR A 138 -5.03 -14.52 14.25
C THR A 138 -3.91 -13.54 14.56
N PRO A 139 -4.15 -12.44 15.31
CA PRO A 139 -3.15 -11.40 15.56
C PRO A 139 -1.84 -11.94 16.12
N ILE A 140 -0.73 -11.42 15.62
CA ILE A 140 0.61 -11.85 16.05
C ILE A 140 0.88 -11.25 17.43
N GLY A 141 0.73 -12.08 18.48
CA GLY A 141 1.06 -11.71 19.85
C GLY A 141 2.56 -11.42 20.04
N ASN A 142 2.93 -10.96 21.24
CA ASN A 142 4.33 -10.71 21.53
C ASN A 142 5.13 -12.03 21.56
N LEU A 143 6.03 -12.20 20.58
CA LEU A 143 6.83 -13.41 20.42
C LEU A 143 7.99 -13.52 21.44
N ALA A 144 8.28 -12.45 22.18
CA ALA A 144 9.34 -12.41 23.19
C ALA A 144 9.15 -13.42 24.35
N GLY A 145 7.92 -13.91 24.58
CA GLY A 145 7.62 -14.93 25.59
C GLY A 145 7.77 -16.38 25.13
N ALA A 146 8.10 -16.63 23.86
CA ALA A 146 8.29 -17.97 23.31
C ALA A 146 9.73 -18.49 23.52
N GLU A 147 10.21 -18.38 24.76
CA GLU A 147 11.42 -19.06 25.21
C GLU A 147 11.07 -20.53 25.43
N PRO A 148 11.77 -21.50 24.78
CA PRO A 148 11.64 -22.89 25.19
C PRO A 148 12.14 -22.98 26.63
N ALA A 149 11.29 -23.41 27.55
CA ALA A 149 11.66 -23.57 28.95
C ALA A 149 12.97 -24.37 29.03
N PRO A 150 14.00 -23.90 29.76
CA PRO A 150 15.25 -24.63 29.87
C PRO A 150 14.94 -26.00 30.50
N GLU A 151 15.22 -27.08 29.76
CA GLU A 151 15.32 -28.39 30.38
C GLU A 151 16.41 -28.28 31.43
N THR A 152 16.02 -28.42 32.70
CA THR A 152 16.90 -28.32 33.85
C THR A 152 17.87 -29.49 33.86
N LEU A 153 19.01 -29.29 33.22
CA LEU A 153 20.22 -30.08 33.48
C LEU A 153 21.12 -29.25 34.38
N ASP A 154 21.13 -29.62 35.66
CA ASP A 154 22.14 -29.20 36.62
C ASP A 154 23.55 -29.43 36.06
N THR A 155 24.29 -28.37 35.82
CA THR A 155 25.76 -28.39 35.87
C THR A 155 26.27 -27.03 36.33
N THR A 156 26.61 -26.95 37.61
CA THR A 156 27.33 -25.84 38.23
C THR A 156 28.73 -25.67 37.60
N ALA A 157 29.03 -24.49 37.09
CA ALA A 157 30.40 -24.00 36.90
C ALA A 157 30.42 -22.46 36.89
N ASP A 158 31.48 -21.88 37.45
CA ASP A 158 31.59 -20.47 37.85
C ASP A 158 31.72 -19.43 36.73
N LEU A 159 31.28 -18.21 37.08
CA LEU A 159 31.88 -16.88 36.84
C LEU A 159 32.84 -16.69 35.64
N ASP A 160 32.53 -15.71 34.78
CA ASP A 160 33.26 -14.42 34.81
C ASP A 160 32.44 -13.27 34.19
N GLU A 161 32.59 -12.06 34.73
CA GLU A 161 31.93 -10.83 34.27
C GLU A 161 32.95 -9.85 33.69
N SER A 162 33.14 -9.83 32.36
CA SER A 162 33.74 -8.67 31.69
C SER A 162 33.48 -8.55 30.18
N SER A 163 32.76 -7.48 29.85
CA SER A 163 33.08 -6.50 28.79
C SER A 163 33.61 -7.00 27.42
N ALA A 164 32.74 -6.91 26.40
CA ALA A 164 33.03 -6.05 25.25
C ALA A 164 31.74 -5.72 24.46
N ALA A 165 31.45 -4.44 24.23
CA ALA A 165 30.40 -4.04 23.31
C ALA A 165 30.85 -4.28 21.85
N ALA A 166 30.31 -5.30 21.20
CA ALA A 166 30.50 -5.51 19.76
C ALA A 166 29.63 -4.53 18.95
N PRO A 167 30.12 -3.96 17.83
CA PRO A 167 29.37 -3.00 17.05
C PRO A 167 28.14 -3.63 16.37
N ALA A 168 27.01 -2.92 16.40
CA ALA A 168 25.73 -3.47 15.97
C ALA A 168 25.63 -3.67 14.44
N ASP A 169 25.49 -4.93 14.01
CA ASP A 169 25.45 -5.32 12.61
C ASP A 169 24.70 -6.64 12.34
N ALA A 170 23.79 -6.80 11.36
CA ALA A 170 23.10 -5.85 10.48
C ALA A 170 23.81 -5.20 9.25
N GLY A 171 24.57 -5.97 8.47
CA GLY A 171 25.04 -5.66 7.11
C GLY A 171 25.67 -6.92 6.47
N PRO A 172 25.34 -7.32 5.22
CA PRO A 172 26.06 -8.41 4.58
C PRO A 172 27.46 -7.91 4.16
N ALA A 173 28.51 -8.60 4.60
CA ALA A 173 29.87 -8.29 4.16
C ALA A 173 30.03 -8.61 2.65
N GLU A 174 30.45 -7.61 1.87
CA GLU A 174 31.17 -7.89 0.63
C GLU A 174 32.59 -8.35 0.98
N ALA A 175 33.10 -9.34 0.27
CA ALA A 175 34.50 -9.70 0.27
C ALA A 175 34.93 -10.11 -1.14
N GLY A 176 35.68 -9.23 -1.79
CA GLY A 176 36.31 -9.51 -3.06
C GLY A 176 37.56 -10.39 -2.91
N LEU A 177 37.95 -10.94 -4.06
CA LEU A 177 39.23 -11.53 -4.44
C LEU A 177 40.46 -11.11 -3.60
N GLY A 178 41.30 -12.11 -3.26
CA GLY A 178 42.75 -11.92 -3.09
C GLY A 178 43.35 -12.47 -1.79
N GLY A 179 44.00 -13.64 -1.85
CA GLY A 179 44.80 -14.16 -0.73
C GLY A 179 45.25 -15.61 -0.92
N ASN A 180 46.46 -15.81 -1.44
CA ASN A 180 47.10 -17.14 -1.47
C ASN A 180 47.43 -17.62 -0.05
N ALA A 181 47.22 -18.92 0.21
CA ALA A 181 47.88 -19.66 1.28
C ALA A 181 48.47 -20.97 0.71
N PRO A 182 49.66 -21.42 1.16
CA PRO A 182 50.35 -22.58 0.59
C PRO A 182 49.81 -23.92 1.11
N ALA A 183 50.23 -24.99 0.45
CA ALA A 183 49.76 -26.36 0.66
C ALA A 183 50.20 -27.02 1.98
N ALA A 184 49.41 -27.99 2.43
CA ALA A 184 49.90 -29.12 3.22
C ALA A 184 49.08 -30.38 2.86
N SER A 185 49.67 -31.28 2.07
CA SER A 185 49.11 -32.61 1.81
C SER A 185 49.38 -33.51 3.02
N GLY A 186 48.34 -33.86 3.77
CA GLY A 186 48.41 -34.80 4.89
C GLY A 186 47.63 -36.08 4.61
N VAL A 187 48.30 -37.12 4.14
CA VAL A 187 47.70 -38.46 4.02
C VAL A 187 47.60 -39.08 5.41
N GLY A 188 46.40 -39.04 5.98
CA GLY A 188 46.04 -39.81 7.17
C GLY A 188 44.70 -40.48 6.94
N GLU A 189 44.69 -41.81 6.87
CA GLU A 189 43.46 -42.61 6.84
C GLU A 189 42.69 -42.39 8.15
N SER A 190 41.80 -41.41 8.14
CA SER A 190 41.06 -41.02 9.32
C SER A 190 39.84 -41.92 9.53
N VAL A 191 39.57 -42.25 10.80
CA VAL A 191 38.41 -43.05 11.21
C VAL A 191 37.07 -42.38 10.82
N MET A 192 37.10 -41.09 10.46
CA MET A 192 35.98 -40.30 9.96
C MET A 192 35.39 -40.84 8.65
N ASP A 193 36.18 -41.34 7.70
CA ASP A 193 35.64 -41.84 6.42
C ASP A 193 34.69 -43.05 6.61
N LYS A 194 34.92 -43.88 7.64
CA LYS A 194 34.05 -45.03 7.95
C LYS A 194 32.71 -44.65 8.59
N LEU A 195 32.59 -43.45 9.17
CA LEU A 195 31.34 -42.95 9.77
C LEU A 195 30.57 -42.00 8.85
N PHE A 196 31.28 -41.18 8.07
CA PHE A 196 30.65 -40.19 7.19
C PHE A 196 30.26 -40.74 5.81
N ALA A 197 30.95 -41.77 5.28
CA ALA A 197 30.56 -42.41 4.01
C ALA A 197 29.12 -42.97 4.00
N PRO A 198 28.65 -43.76 5.00
CA PRO A 198 27.26 -44.23 5.00
C PRO A 198 26.25 -43.08 5.17
N LEU A 199 26.60 -42.03 5.91
CA LEU A 199 25.71 -40.88 6.14
C LEU A 199 25.58 -40.01 4.88
N ALA A 200 26.67 -39.82 4.13
CA ALA A 200 26.66 -39.18 2.82
C ALA A 200 25.83 -39.98 1.79
N LEU A 201 25.86 -41.32 1.84
CA LEU A 201 25.04 -42.18 0.98
C LEU A 201 23.55 -42.03 1.30
N ILE A 202 23.18 -41.99 2.59
CA ILE A 202 21.79 -41.74 3.03
C ILE A 202 21.31 -40.36 2.57
N LEU A 203 22.11 -39.31 2.73
CA LEU A 203 21.79 -37.96 2.24
C LEU A 203 21.68 -37.91 0.71
N GLY A 204 22.54 -38.62 -0.02
CA GLY A 204 22.49 -38.73 -1.48
C GLY A 204 21.20 -39.42 -1.97
N LEU A 205 20.80 -40.53 -1.35
CA LEU A 205 19.53 -41.19 -1.64
C LEU A 205 18.33 -40.29 -1.30
N LEU A 206 18.36 -39.60 -0.16
CA LEU A 206 17.29 -38.70 0.25
C LEU A 206 17.16 -37.50 -0.71
N ALA A 207 18.28 -36.93 -1.17
CA ALA A 207 18.29 -35.91 -2.21
C ALA A 207 17.73 -36.42 -3.54
N LEU A 208 18.04 -37.66 -3.94
CA LEU A 208 17.52 -38.27 -5.16
C LEU A 208 16.01 -38.57 -5.09
N VAL A 209 15.50 -38.99 -3.93
CA VAL A 209 14.05 -39.16 -3.67
C VAL A 209 13.35 -37.81 -3.67
N LEU A 210 13.90 -36.77 -3.04
CA LEU A 210 13.34 -35.41 -3.07
C LEU A 210 13.33 -34.84 -4.49
N PHE A 211 14.41 -35.03 -5.26
CA PHE A 211 14.48 -34.62 -6.67
C PHE A 211 13.43 -35.34 -7.52
N TRP A 212 13.23 -36.64 -7.33
CA TRP A 212 12.19 -37.42 -8.01
C TRP A 212 10.77 -36.93 -7.65
N LEU A 213 10.51 -36.62 -6.38
CA LEU A 213 9.23 -36.03 -5.94
C LEU A 213 9.01 -34.63 -6.51
N LEU A 214 10.07 -33.83 -6.62
CA LEU A 214 10.02 -32.50 -7.24
C LEU A 214 9.66 -32.61 -8.73
N ASN A 215 10.38 -33.45 -9.48
CA ASN A 215 10.09 -33.70 -10.90
C ASN A 215 8.68 -34.24 -11.11
N ARG A 216 8.19 -35.14 -10.23
CA ARG A 216 6.80 -35.62 -10.29
C ARG A 216 5.78 -34.49 -10.09
N LYS A 217 6.04 -33.53 -9.20
CA LYS A 217 5.18 -32.34 -9.02
C LYS A 217 5.28 -31.36 -10.20
N VAL A 218 6.48 -31.16 -10.76
CA VAL A 218 6.68 -30.32 -11.96
C VAL A 218 5.94 -30.91 -13.17
N ASN A 219 6.02 -32.22 -13.40
CA ASN A 219 5.27 -32.87 -14.47
C ASN A 219 3.75 -32.75 -14.28
N ALA A 220 3.25 -32.93 -13.05
CA ALA A 220 1.83 -32.75 -12.76
C ALA A 220 1.34 -31.29 -12.93
N LEU A 221 2.23 -30.30 -12.75
CA LEU A 221 1.98 -28.90 -13.06
C LEU A 221 2.00 -28.65 -14.58
N ALA A 222 2.97 -29.22 -15.31
CA ALA A 222 3.05 -29.14 -16.76
C ALA A 222 1.80 -29.75 -17.43
N ASP A 223 1.32 -30.91 -16.97
CA ASP A 223 0.09 -31.55 -17.46
C ASP A 223 -1.17 -30.70 -17.20
N ARG A 224 -1.16 -29.87 -16.16
CA ARG A 224 -2.27 -28.95 -15.83
C ARG A 224 -2.21 -27.69 -16.68
N VAL A 225 -1.01 -27.13 -16.88
CA VAL A 225 -0.77 -25.97 -17.76
C VAL A 225 -1.04 -26.32 -19.23
N GLY A 226 -0.67 -27.53 -19.67
CA GLY A 226 -0.97 -28.03 -21.01
C GLY A 226 -2.48 -28.10 -21.28
N ARG A 227 -3.26 -28.61 -20.31
CA ARG A 227 -4.73 -28.62 -20.38
C ARG A 227 -5.33 -27.22 -20.49
N HIS A 228 -4.93 -26.30 -19.60
CA HIS A 228 -5.40 -24.91 -19.68
C HIS A 228 -5.01 -24.21 -21.00
N ARG A 229 -3.86 -24.56 -21.60
CA ARG A 229 -3.47 -24.00 -22.90
C ARG A 229 -4.31 -24.56 -24.04
N THR A 230 -4.62 -25.86 -24.04
CA THR A 230 -5.55 -26.44 -25.01
C THR A 230 -6.98 -25.91 -24.86
N ASP A 231 -7.44 -25.64 -23.63
CA ASP A 231 -8.75 -25.01 -23.39
C ASP A 231 -8.79 -23.57 -23.96
N ILE A 232 -7.73 -22.78 -23.75
CA ILE A 232 -7.61 -21.41 -24.29
C ILE A 232 -7.57 -21.42 -25.82
N ASP A 233 -6.81 -22.33 -26.44
CA ASP A 233 -6.74 -22.43 -27.90
C ASP A 233 -8.07 -22.94 -28.50
N ALA A 234 -8.80 -23.82 -27.80
CA ALA A 234 -10.15 -24.26 -28.20
C ALA A 234 -11.18 -23.11 -28.13
N VAL A 235 -11.18 -22.32 -27.05
CA VAL A 235 -12.04 -21.12 -26.94
C VAL A 235 -11.70 -20.08 -28.00
N LYS A 236 -10.41 -19.92 -28.34
CA LYS A 236 -9.95 -18.98 -29.36
C LYS A 236 -10.31 -19.40 -30.79
N MET A 237 -10.36 -20.71 -31.07
CA MET A 237 -10.81 -21.26 -32.35
C MET A 237 -12.35 -21.32 -32.49
N GLY A 238 -13.10 -21.34 -31.38
CA GLY A 238 -14.56 -21.47 -31.36
C GLY A 238 -15.36 -20.15 -31.39
N GLY A 239 -14.69 -18.99 -31.43
CA GLY A 239 -15.29 -17.66 -31.22
C GLY A 239 -16.14 -17.08 -32.36
N GLY A 240 -17.03 -17.87 -32.97
CA GLY A 240 -17.97 -17.41 -34.00
C GLY A 240 -19.44 -17.68 -33.60
N PRO A 241 -20.42 -16.84 -34.04
CA PRO A 241 -21.82 -16.93 -33.58
C PRO A 241 -22.57 -18.21 -33.99
N ALA A 242 -21.95 -19.11 -34.77
CA ALA A 242 -22.47 -20.44 -35.09
C ALA A 242 -22.13 -21.52 -34.04
N ALA A 243 -21.24 -21.26 -33.08
CA ALA A 243 -20.83 -22.26 -32.08
C ALA A 243 -21.85 -22.45 -30.93
N ALA A 244 -22.72 -21.45 -30.69
CA ALA A 244 -23.73 -21.49 -29.63
C ALA A 244 -24.80 -22.58 -29.85
N THR A 245 -25.05 -22.97 -31.11
CA THR A 245 -25.96 -24.07 -31.45
C THR A 245 -25.29 -25.45 -31.35
N ALA A 246 -24.00 -25.56 -31.62
CA ALA A 246 -23.26 -26.84 -31.55
C ALA A 246 -23.01 -27.32 -30.10
N ALA A 247 -22.85 -26.40 -29.15
CA ALA A 247 -22.68 -26.74 -27.73
C ALA A 247 -23.94 -27.38 -27.10
N ALA A 248 -25.10 -27.28 -27.75
CA ALA A 248 -26.34 -27.88 -27.28
C ALA A 248 -26.46 -29.39 -27.59
N ASP A 249 -25.69 -29.91 -28.56
CA ASP A 249 -25.83 -31.29 -29.07
C ASP A 249 -24.96 -32.33 -28.34
N HIS A 250 -24.09 -31.91 -27.41
CA HIS A 250 -23.22 -32.83 -26.65
C HIS A 250 -23.75 -33.24 -25.26
N LEU A 251 -24.94 -32.79 -24.87
CA LEU A 251 -25.64 -33.32 -23.68
C LEU A 251 -26.50 -34.51 -24.06
N THR A 252 -26.17 -35.70 -23.56
CA THR A 252 -27.00 -36.89 -23.77
C THR A 252 -28.43 -36.65 -23.25
N PRO A 253 -29.47 -37.27 -23.84
CA PRO A 253 -30.85 -37.06 -23.41
C PRO A 253 -31.12 -37.52 -21.96
N ALA A 254 -30.24 -38.35 -21.38
CA ALA A 254 -30.24 -38.65 -19.95
C ALA A 254 -29.76 -37.45 -19.11
N GLN A 255 -28.63 -36.84 -19.46
CA GLN A 255 -28.09 -35.67 -18.77
C GLN A 255 -29.01 -34.45 -18.87
N ARG A 256 -29.67 -34.20 -20.01
CA ARG A 256 -30.66 -33.11 -20.10
C ARG A 256 -31.79 -33.26 -19.06
N ARG A 257 -32.32 -34.47 -18.87
CA ARG A 257 -33.36 -34.75 -17.86
C ARG A 257 -32.86 -34.61 -16.43
N GLU A 258 -31.58 -34.87 -16.18
CA GLU A 258 -30.96 -34.69 -14.87
C GLU A 258 -30.74 -33.21 -14.55
N VAL A 259 -30.31 -32.42 -15.53
CA VAL A 259 -30.23 -30.95 -15.42
C VAL A 259 -31.63 -30.33 -15.24
N GLU A 260 -32.63 -30.76 -16.01
CA GLU A 260 -34.03 -30.32 -15.82
C GLU A 260 -34.53 -30.63 -14.40
N LYS A 261 -34.23 -31.82 -13.85
CA LYS A 261 -34.57 -32.16 -12.46
C LYS A 261 -33.87 -31.25 -11.45
N LEU A 262 -32.56 -31.03 -11.59
CA LEU A 262 -31.78 -30.17 -10.68
C LEU A 262 -32.25 -28.71 -10.74
N VAL A 263 -32.57 -28.19 -11.93
CA VAL A 263 -33.14 -26.85 -12.11
C VAL A 263 -34.54 -26.77 -11.47
N THR A 264 -35.42 -27.75 -11.73
CA THR A 264 -36.77 -27.77 -11.13
C THR A 264 -36.69 -27.84 -9.61
N GLN A 265 -35.77 -28.63 -9.06
CA GLN A 265 -35.55 -28.75 -7.62
C GLN A 265 -35.03 -27.45 -7.01
N ARG A 266 -34.04 -26.79 -7.62
CA ARG A 266 -33.52 -25.49 -7.17
C ARG A 266 -34.54 -24.36 -7.27
N VAL A 267 -35.39 -24.35 -8.30
CA VAL A 267 -36.47 -23.36 -8.45
C VAL A 267 -37.55 -23.57 -7.38
N ALA A 268 -37.92 -24.82 -7.10
CA ALA A 268 -38.85 -25.13 -6.00
C ALA A 268 -38.28 -24.71 -4.64
N GLU A 269 -37.01 -25.02 -4.37
CA GLU A 269 -36.31 -24.64 -3.13
C GLU A 269 -36.19 -23.12 -2.97
N ALA A 270 -35.90 -22.39 -4.06
CA ALA A 270 -35.88 -20.92 -4.05
C ALA A 270 -37.26 -20.30 -3.80
N LEU A 271 -38.33 -20.89 -4.35
CA LEU A 271 -39.71 -20.46 -4.08
C LEU A 271 -40.13 -20.74 -2.63
N ASP A 272 -39.73 -21.88 -2.06
CA ASP A 272 -39.96 -22.20 -0.65
C ASP A 272 -39.17 -21.26 0.28
N GLN A 273 -37.92 -20.93 -0.05
CA GLN A 273 -37.14 -19.92 0.69
C GLN A 273 -37.81 -18.53 0.65
N ASN A 274 -38.23 -18.09 -0.53
CA ASN A 274 -38.91 -16.79 -0.69
C ASN A 274 -40.27 -16.75 0.05
N ARG A 275 -40.98 -17.89 0.14
CA ARG A 275 -42.23 -18.03 0.90
C ARG A 275 -42.02 -18.12 2.42
N ARG A 276 -40.86 -18.62 2.87
CA ARG A 276 -40.48 -18.73 4.30
C ARG A 276 -39.81 -17.48 4.86
N GLN A 277 -39.48 -16.50 4.03
CA GLN A 277 -38.99 -15.21 4.49
C GLN A 277 -40.17 -14.40 5.07
N PRO A 278 -40.23 -14.15 6.39
CA PRO A 278 -41.39 -13.51 6.99
C PRO A 278 -41.36 -12.02 6.69
N THR A 279 -42.24 -11.56 5.81
CA THR A 279 -42.57 -10.14 5.68
C THR A 279 -43.16 -9.66 7.01
N GLY A 280 -42.38 -8.87 7.74
CA GLY A 280 -42.82 -8.27 9.01
C GLY A 280 -44.09 -7.45 8.81
N LEU A 281 -45.06 -7.69 9.68
CA LEU A 281 -46.37 -7.03 9.66
C LEU A 281 -46.25 -5.51 9.87
N THR A 282 -46.78 -4.73 8.95
CA THR A 282 -47.59 -3.55 9.31
C THR A 282 -48.92 -3.57 8.56
N THR A 283 -49.98 -3.87 9.31
CA THR A 283 -51.35 -3.87 8.84
C THR A 283 -51.92 -2.45 8.84
N SER A 284 -52.44 -1.99 7.71
CA SER A 284 -53.58 -1.06 7.70
C SER A 284 -54.36 -1.19 6.38
N ALA A 285 -55.66 -1.49 6.52
CA ALA A 285 -56.60 -1.79 5.44
C ALA A 285 -57.16 -0.51 4.77
N PRO A 286 -57.87 -0.60 3.63
CA PRO A 286 -58.21 0.57 2.82
C PRO A 286 -59.49 1.28 3.28
N VAL A 287 -59.52 2.61 3.17
CA VAL A 287 -60.74 3.44 3.28
C VAL A 287 -60.78 4.44 2.12
N ALA A 288 -61.98 4.71 1.62
CA ALA A 288 -62.23 5.39 0.36
C ALA A 288 -62.44 6.92 0.47
N ALA A 289 -62.15 7.60 -0.64
CA ALA A 289 -62.84 8.77 -1.22
C ALA A 289 -63.13 10.07 -0.41
N ALA A 290 -62.73 11.19 -1.04
CA ALA A 290 -63.19 12.57 -0.84
C ALA A 290 -62.76 13.27 0.49
N SER A 291 -62.50 14.59 0.58
CA SER A 291 -62.69 15.73 -0.35
C SER A 291 -61.59 16.79 -0.13
N ARG A 292 -61.37 17.71 -1.09
CA ARG A 292 -60.72 19.02 -0.80
C ARG A 292 -61.63 19.88 0.08
N PRO A 293 -61.08 20.77 0.94
CA PRO A 293 -61.04 22.19 0.56
C PRO A 293 -59.74 22.95 0.94
N THR A 294 -59.73 24.25 0.59
CA THR A 294 -58.64 25.24 0.61
C THR A 294 -58.29 25.84 1.99
N PRO A 295 -57.17 26.59 2.13
CA PRO A 295 -56.60 27.01 3.42
C PRO A 295 -57.10 28.38 3.93
N PRO A 296 -56.81 28.71 5.19
CA PRO A 296 -56.52 30.11 5.54
C PRO A 296 -55.35 30.34 6.54
N ALA A 297 -54.70 31.49 6.32
CA ALA A 297 -54.09 32.41 7.30
C ALA A 297 -52.98 31.95 8.29
N ALA A 298 -51.89 32.74 8.29
CA ALA A 298 -50.94 32.84 9.41
C ALA A 298 -51.56 33.61 10.60
N PRO A 299 -50.92 33.55 11.78
CA PRO A 299 -50.62 34.81 12.44
C PRO A 299 -49.22 34.94 13.06
N GLU A 300 -48.76 36.18 12.95
CA GLU A 300 -47.82 37.01 13.71
C GLU A 300 -47.04 36.52 14.96
N LYS A 301 -45.88 37.20 15.09
CA LYS A 301 -44.94 37.27 16.21
C LYS A 301 -45.57 37.37 17.61
N ARG A 302 -44.88 36.80 18.61
CA ARG A 302 -44.70 37.46 19.92
C ARG A 302 -43.25 37.37 20.42
N VAL A 303 -42.85 38.41 21.14
CA VAL A 303 -41.56 38.60 21.82
C VAL A 303 -41.80 38.56 23.34
N ALA A 304 -40.94 37.85 24.07
CA ALA A 304 -40.59 38.04 25.50
C ALA A 304 -39.47 37.02 25.82
N GLU A 305 -38.20 37.37 26.05
CA GLU A 305 -37.56 38.08 27.19
C GLU A 305 -37.43 37.29 28.51
N VAL A 306 -36.19 36.85 28.80
CA VAL A 306 -35.47 36.66 30.10
C VAL A 306 -36.09 35.76 31.21
N PRO A 307 -35.33 35.26 32.23
CA PRO A 307 -33.95 35.60 32.62
C PRO A 307 -32.92 34.47 32.84
N VAL A 308 -31.68 34.91 32.68
CA VAL A 308 -30.38 34.46 33.21
C VAL A 308 -30.40 33.58 34.49
N LYS A 309 -29.55 32.55 34.51
CA LYS A 309 -28.72 32.19 35.68
C LYS A 309 -27.27 31.97 35.26
N LEU A 310 -26.35 32.68 35.91
CA LEU A 310 -24.92 32.42 35.79
C LEU A 310 -24.54 31.15 36.57
N SER A 311 -23.51 30.45 36.10
CA SER A 311 -22.60 29.72 36.97
C SER A 311 -21.19 29.86 36.42
N GLU A 312 -20.38 30.54 37.23
CA GLU A 312 -19.01 30.93 37.00
C GLU A 312 -18.07 29.82 37.46
N VAL A 313 -17.06 29.47 36.66
CA VAL A 313 -15.95 28.58 37.07
C VAL A 313 -14.64 29.18 36.57
N PRO A 314 -13.57 29.29 37.38
CA PRO A 314 -12.47 30.24 37.11
C PRO A 314 -11.34 29.63 36.29
N ALA A 315 -10.65 30.47 35.52
CA ALA A 315 -9.39 30.15 34.86
C ALA A 315 -8.17 30.55 35.75
N PRO A 316 -7.11 29.73 35.83
CA PRO A 316 -5.82 30.15 36.40
C PRO A 316 -4.97 30.94 35.38
N PRO A 317 -4.00 31.76 35.83
CA PRO A 317 -3.52 32.92 35.08
C PRO A 317 -2.29 32.66 34.20
N ALA A 318 -2.12 33.53 33.20
CA ALA A 318 -0.86 33.71 32.47
C ALA A 318 0.15 34.54 33.30
N ALA A 319 1.44 34.23 33.16
CA ALA A 319 2.53 35.03 33.70
C ALA A 319 3.67 35.16 32.69
N THR A 320 4.00 36.40 32.34
CA THR A 320 5.33 36.82 31.88
C THR A 320 6.02 37.54 33.04
N PRO A 321 7.36 37.53 33.13
CA PRO A 321 8.10 38.73 32.72
C PRO A 321 9.48 38.46 32.08
N ALA A 322 10.14 39.54 31.67
CA ALA A 322 11.42 39.55 30.97
C ALA A 322 12.66 39.33 31.86
N GLY A 323 13.81 39.01 31.24
CA GLY A 323 15.13 39.14 31.88
C GLY A 323 16.28 38.39 31.20
N SER A 324 17.05 39.08 30.35
CA SER A 324 18.46 38.75 30.08
C SER A 324 19.33 39.30 31.24
N PRO A 325 20.50 38.74 31.56
CA PRO A 325 21.75 39.18 30.89
C PRO A 325 22.92 38.16 30.84
N THR A 326 24.06 38.60 30.29
CA THR A 326 25.44 38.08 30.49
C THR A 326 25.76 36.75 29.77
N ALA A 327 26.45 36.69 28.62
CA ALA A 327 27.74 37.23 28.17
C ALA A 327 29.00 36.47 28.66
N SER A 328 29.68 35.76 27.74
CA SER A 328 31.15 35.50 27.60
C SER A 328 31.38 34.29 26.67
N PRO A 329 32.56 34.13 26.03
CA PRO A 329 33.27 35.15 25.27
C PRO A 329 33.74 34.63 23.87
N ARG A 330 33.89 35.57 22.92
CA ARG A 330 35.06 35.74 22.05
C ARG A 330 35.82 34.47 21.59
N ASP A 331 35.63 34.09 20.33
CA ASP A 331 36.68 33.44 19.52
C ASP A 331 36.87 34.24 18.23
N GLU A 332 38.11 34.34 17.76
CA GLU A 332 38.60 35.44 16.93
C GLU A 332 39.42 34.93 15.74
N PHE A 333 38.70 34.48 14.71
CA PHE A 333 39.28 34.08 13.42
C PHE A 333 38.58 34.76 12.22
N GLU A 334 38.68 36.09 12.19
CA GLU A 334 38.53 36.87 10.96
C GLU A 334 39.92 37.19 10.41
N SER A 335 40.33 36.56 9.30
CA SER A 335 41.50 37.01 8.56
C SER A 335 41.55 36.56 7.10
N LEU A 336 41.78 37.54 6.23
CA LEU A 336 42.33 37.42 4.87
C LEU A 336 41.41 36.97 3.71
N VAL A 337 40.27 37.64 3.51
CA VAL A 337 39.82 37.98 2.14
C VAL A 337 39.29 39.43 2.09
N PRO A 338 39.96 40.38 1.40
CA PRO A 338 39.46 41.74 1.27
C PRO A 338 38.35 41.85 0.20
N PRO A 339 37.18 42.44 0.50
CA PRO A 339 36.16 42.71 -0.51
C PRO A 339 36.54 43.92 -1.37
N VAL A 340 36.52 43.74 -2.69
CA VAL A 340 36.74 44.81 -3.67
C VAL A 340 35.54 45.76 -3.69
N GLN A 341 35.77 47.05 -3.43
CA GLN A 341 34.75 48.08 -3.55
C GLN A 341 34.57 48.50 -5.01
N LEU A 342 33.32 48.52 -5.49
CA LEU A 342 32.90 49.22 -6.70
C LEU A 342 32.16 50.51 -6.31
N PRO A 343 32.32 51.63 -7.06
CA PRO A 343 31.92 52.94 -6.60
C PRO A 343 30.40 53.17 -6.57
N SER A 344 29.97 53.90 -5.55
CA SER A 344 28.58 54.34 -5.34
C SER A 344 28.18 55.45 -6.32
N ALA A 345 26.93 55.43 -6.79
CA ALA A 345 26.32 56.47 -7.60
C ALA A 345 25.19 57.18 -6.82
N ALA A 346 25.09 58.50 -7.01
CA ALA A 346 24.28 59.42 -6.20
C ALA A 346 22.75 59.30 -6.42
N PRO A 347 21.92 59.77 -5.46
CA PRO A 347 20.47 59.67 -5.55
C PRO A 347 19.84 60.73 -6.46
N ALA A 348 18.80 60.36 -7.19
CA ALA A 348 17.95 61.25 -8.00
C ALA A 348 16.47 61.14 -7.58
N ALA A 349 15.70 62.18 -7.90
CA ALA A 349 14.35 62.47 -7.39
C ALA A 349 13.24 61.50 -7.89
N PRO A 350 12.06 61.46 -7.24
CA PRO A 350 10.99 60.53 -7.58
C PRO A 350 10.12 60.99 -8.76
N GLU A 351 9.77 60.06 -9.64
CA GLU A 351 8.73 60.17 -10.68
C GLU A 351 7.78 58.94 -10.59
N PRO A 352 6.59 58.96 -11.23
CA PRO A 352 5.37 58.52 -10.54
C PRO A 352 5.07 57.03 -10.66
N GLU A 353 4.30 56.51 -9.70
CA GLU A 353 3.78 55.15 -9.68
C GLU A 353 2.95 54.85 -10.95
N PRO A 354 3.30 53.83 -11.76
CA PRO A 354 2.35 53.26 -12.70
C PRO A 354 1.27 52.51 -11.92
N MET A 355 0.01 52.87 -12.20
CA MET A 355 -1.17 52.38 -11.49
C MET A 355 -1.19 50.86 -11.31
N ALA A 356 -1.62 50.43 -10.12
CA ALA A 356 -1.85 49.04 -9.79
C ALA A 356 -2.72 48.33 -10.85
N ALA A 357 -2.16 47.31 -11.50
CA ALA A 357 -2.97 46.22 -11.98
C ALA A 357 -3.70 45.62 -10.75
N PRO A 358 -4.99 45.28 -10.83
CA PRO A 358 -5.65 44.58 -9.75
C PRO A 358 -4.89 43.29 -9.46
N VAL A 359 -4.30 43.18 -8.28
CA VAL A 359 -3.87 41.88 -7.75
C VAL A 359 -5.17 41.15 -7.44
N GLU A 360 -5.63 40.41 -8.44
CA GLU A 360 -6.70 39.44 -8.32
C GLU A 360 -6.40 38.57 -7.09
N PRO A 361 -7.36 38.42 -6.15
CA PRO A 361 -7.06 37.78 -4.88
C PRO A 361 -6.59 36.35 -5.16
N ALA A 362 -5.32 36.09 -4.81
CA ALA A 362 -4.74 34.76 -4.94
C ALA A 362 -5.64 33.76 -4.21
N GLY A 363 -6.35 32.96 -5.00
CA GLY A 363 -7.22 31.91 -4.49
C GLY A 363 -6.43 30.92 -3.63
N PRO A 364 -7.11 30.06 -2.85
CA PRO A 364 -6.44 29.04 -2.08
C PRO A 364 -5.54 28.21 -3.03
N ALA A 365 -4.25 28.13 -2.69
CA ALA A 365 -3.23 27.65 -3.61
C ALA A 365 -3.54 26.24 -4.12
N GLN A 366 -3.97 26.15 -5.37
CA GLN A 366 -4.10 24.88 -6.08
C GLN A 366 -2.72 24.24 -6.18
N PHE A 367 -2.62 22.96 -5.82
CA PHE A 367 -1.41 22.19 -6.02
C PHE A 367 -1.56 21.34 -7.27
N THR A 368 -0.47 21.21 -8.02
CA THR A 368 -0.42 20.38 -9.24
C THR A 368 0.37 19.11 -8.95
N ARG A 369 -0.08 17.96 -9.48
CA ARG A 369 0.73 16.74 -9.54
C ARG A 369 0.74 16.12 -10.91
N TYR A 370 1.73 15.28 -11.15
CA TYR A 370 2.03 14.69 -12.44
C TYR A 370 1.88 13.17 -12.39
N VAL A 371 1.32 12.57 -13.44
CA VAL A 371 1.09 11.11 -13.49
C VAL A 371 1.23 10.57 -14.92
N LYS A 372 1.62 9.30 -15.03
CA LYS A 372 1.92 8.66 -16.31
C LYS A 372 0.69 8.28 -17.12
N VAL A 373 -0.12 7.36 -16.61
CA VAL A 373 -1.34 6.86 -17.27
C VAL A 373 -2.38 6.48 -16.22
N PRO A 374 -3.68 6.57 -16.54
CA PRO A 374 -4.69 5.94 -15.71
C PRO A 374 -4.58 4.41 -15.79
N VAL A 375 -5.14 3.73 -14.79
CA VAL A 375 -5.29 2.27 -14.75
C VAL A 375 -6.75 1.97 -14.41
N ASN A 376 -7.47 1.30 -15.32
CA ASN A 376 -8.91 1.02 -15.19
C ASN A 376 -9.77 2.29 -15.03
N GLY A 377 -9.43 3.38 -15.72
CA GLY A 377 -10.17 4.63 -15.66
C GLY A 377 -9.97 5.45 -14.37
N ALA A 378 -8.90 5.21 -13.61
CA ALA A 378 -8.54 6.01 -12.45
C ALA A 378 -7.02 6.27 -12.38
N PHE A 379 -6.61 7.39 -11.78
CA PHE A 379 -5.23 7.66 -11.39
C PHE A 379 -5.00 7.24 -9.93
N SER A 380 -3.97 6.43 -9.69
CA SER A 380 -3.58 6.00 -8.35
C SER A 380 -2.93 7.16 -7.58
N GLU A 381 -3.33 7.42 -6.34
CA GLU A 381 -2.71 8.44 -5.49
C GLU A 381 -1.21 8.16 -5.21
N TYR A 382 -0.79 6.88 -5.33
CA TYR A 382 0.60 6.44 -5.19
C TYR A 382 1.47 6.69 -6.43
N ASP A 383 0.87 6.86 -7.61
CA ASP A 383 1.58 7.10 -8.87
C ASP A 383 1.70 8.61 -9.19
N LEU A 384 1.18 9.47 -8.29
CA LEU A 384 1.28 10.93 -8.40
C LEU A 384 2.66 11.41 -7.94
N SER A 385 3.30 12.23 -8.78
CA SER A 385 4.57 12.91 -8.52
C SER A 385 4.35 14.40 -8.29
N ASP A 386 5.05 15.00 -7.33
CA ASP A 386 5.04 16.46 -7.15
C ASP A 386 5.89 17.17 -8.24
N GLU A 387 6.85 16.48 -8.86
CA GLU A 387 7.69 16.97 -9.96
C GLU A 387 7.30 16.34 -11.32
N PRO A 388 7.38 17.08 -12.44
CA PRO A 388 7.08 16.55 -13.77
C PRO A 388 8.15 15.56 -14.25
N GLN A 389 7.77 14.31 -14.47
CA GLN A 389 8.68 13.27 -14.94
C GLN A 389 8.65 13.17 -16.48
N HIS A 390 9.72 12.63 -17.05
CA HIS A 390 9.87 12.39 -18.50
C HIS A 390 8.75 11.54 -19.14
N ASP A 391 7.98 10.82 -18.33
CA ASP A 391 6.85 9.98 -18.73
C ASP A 391 5.51 10.41 -18.09
N SER A 392 5.43 11.59 -17.47
CA SER A 392 4.20 12.17 -16.92
C SER A 392 3.33 12.80 -18.03
N ILE A 393 2.44 12.00 -18.61
CA ILE A 393 1.54 12.44 -19.71
C ILE A 393 0.46 13.40 -19.21
N TYR A 394 0.08 13.32 -17.94
CA TYR A 394 -0.98 14.12 -17.35
C TYR A 394 -0.46 14.99 -16.20
N GLU A 395 -1.03 16.19 -16.11
CA GLU A 395 -0.96 17.06 -14.95
C GLU A 395 -2.37 17.20 -14.36
N LEU A 396 -2.46 17.20 -13.02
CA LEU A 396 -3.70 17.18 -12.24
C LEU A 396 -3.69 18.39 -11.32
N HIS A 397 -4.77 19.16 -11.33
CA HIS A 397 -4.95 20.36 -10.52
C HIS A 397 -5.96 20.10 -9.40
N PHE A 398 -5.52 20.24 -8.15
CA PHE A 398 -6.33 19.97 -6.96
C PHE A 398 -6.82 21.29 -6.36
N ASP A 399 -8.14 21.42 -6.18
CA ASP A 399 -8.75 22.57 -5.51
C ASP A 399 -8.81 22.34 -3.99
N PRO A 400 -8.16 23.18 -3.16
CA PRO A 400 -8.24 23.07 -1.70
C PRO A 400 -9.66 23.23 -1.14
N GLN A 401 -10.58 23.86 -1.87
CA GLN A 401 -11.99 24.01 -1.47
C GLN A 401 -12.80 22.71 -1.67
N TRP A 402 -12.34 21.83 -2.57
CA TRP A 402 -13.03 20.59 -2.95
C TRP A 402 -12.05 19.41 -2.96
N PRO A 403 -11.55 18.94 -1.80
CA PRO A 403 -10.48 17.94 -1.71
C PRO A 403 -10.81 16.55 -2.29
N GLU A 404 -12.07 16.31 -2.67
CA GLU A 404 -12.55 15.10 -3.35
C GLU A 404 -12.70 15.28 -4.87
N LEU A 405 -12.36 16.46 -5.42
CA LEU A 405 -12.54 16.82 -6.82
C LEU A 405 -11.27 17.50 -7.37
N ALA A 406 -10.89 17.15 -8.60
CA ALA A 406 -9.72 17.71 -9.28
C ALA A 406 -9.98 17.80 -10.78
N THR A 407 -9.27 18.69 -11.47
CA THR A 407 -9.24 18.68 -12.95
C THR A 407 -7.93 18.11 -13.46
N PHE A 408 -7.89 17.71 -14.74
CA PHE A 408 -6.68 17.21 -15.37
C PHE A 408 -6.66 17.48 -16.87
N ASN A 409 -5.45 17.60 -17.39
CA ASN A 409 -5.13 17.88 -18.79
C ASN A 409 -3.85 17.11 -19.19
N VAL A 410 -3.57 17.07 -20.50
CA VAL A 410 -2.32 16.49 -20.99
C VAL A 410 -1.20 17.53 -20.85
N THR A 411 -0.12 17.16 -20.15
CA THR A 411 1.06 18.00 -19.87
C THR A 411 1.52 18.71 -21.15
N PRO A 412 1.77 20.03 -21.18
CA PRO A 412 2.11 20.77 -22.40
C PRO A 412 3.53 20.50 -22.96
N ASN A 413 4.29 19.59 -22.36
CA ASN A 413 5.67 19.29 -22.71
C ASN A 413 5.77 18.47 -24.02
N PRO A 414 6.36 19.02 -25.10
CA PRO A 414 6.42 18.35 -26.41
C PRO A 414 7.30 17.08 -26.40
N ALA A 415 8.27 16.97 -25.48
CA ALA A 415 9.07 15.75 -25.34
C ALA A 415 8.22 14.55 -24.89
N ILE A 416 7.17 14.81 -24.09
CA ILE A 416 6.23 13.79 -23.61
C ILE A 416 5.16 13.52 -24.69
N HIS A 417 4.77 14.52 -25.48
CA HIS A 417 3.80 14.36 -26.58
C HIS A 417 4.23 13.30 -27.59
N ALA A 418 5.50 13.24 -27.99
CA ALA A 418 6.00 12.22 -28.90
C ALA A 418 5.72 10.79 -28.40
N TYR A 419 5.96 10.53 -27.11
CA TYR A 419 5.66 9.25 -26.46
C TYR A 419 4.15 9.00 -26.31
N ALA A 420 3.39 10.01 -25.91
CA ALA A 420 1.93 9.93 -25.74
C ALA A 420 1.21 9.67 -27.08
N ILE A 421 1.62 10.32 -28.17
CA ILE A 421 1.10 10.12 -29.52
C ILE A 421 1.39 8.69 -29.99
N GLN A 422 2.64 8.21 -29.86
CA GLN A 422 3.02 6.86 -30.27
C GLN A 422 2.27 5.76 -29.47
N SER A 423 1.91 6.05 -28.22
CA SER A 423 1.23 5.12 -27.30
C SER A 423 -0.27 5.38 -27.14
N ALA A 424 -0.89 6.28 -27.94
CA ALA A 424 -2.19 6.89 -27.66
C ALA A 424 -3.32 5.91 -27.30
N GLN A 425 -3.39 4.75 -27.95
CA GLN A 425 -4.41 3.72 -27.64
C GLN A 425 -4.33 3.14 -26.22
N TYR A 426 -3.16 3.23 -25.58
CA TYR A 426 -2.91 2.79 -24.21
C TYR A 426 -2.91 3.97 -23.24
N SER A 427 -2.25 5.07 -23.59
CA SER A 427 -2.04 6.21 -22.70
C SER A 427 -3.21 7.19 -22.65
N LEU A 428 -3.80 7.51 -23.80
CA LEU A 428 -4.81 8.57 -23.95
C LEU A 428 -6.25 8.02 -23.95
N ARG A 429 -6.48 6.80 -24.44
CA ARG A 429 -7.82 6.22 -24.63
C ARG A 429 -8.70 6.20 -23.38
N GLU A 430 -8.12 5.98 -22.20
CA GLU A 430 -8.88 5.90 -20.95
C GLU A 430 -9.27 7.28 -20.42
N ALA A 431 -8.37 8.28 -20.42
CA ALA A 431 -8.63 9.59 -19.83
C ALA A 431 -9.11 10.66 -20.82
N CYS A 432 -8.87 10.50 -22.12
CA CYS A 432 -9.16 11.53 -23.13
C CYS A 432 -10.20 11.07 -24.16
N ARG A 433 -10.92 12.05 -24.72
CA ARG A 433 -11.71 11.93 -25.95
C ARG A 433 -10.98 12.68 -27.07
N TYR A 434 -10.74 12.00 -28.19
CA TYR A 434 -9.99 12.53 -29.32
C TYR A 434 -10.36 11.81 -30.62
N GLN A 435 -10.01 12.40 -31.75
CA GLN A 435 -10.07 11.75 -33.06
C GLN A 435 -8.67 11.27 -33.46
N GLN A 436 -8.57 10.04 -33.97
CA GLN A 436 -7.30 9.46 -34.41
C GLN A 436 -6.72 10.32 -35.55
N PRO A 437 -5.46 10.81 -35.46
CA PRO A 437 -4.88 11.67 -36.48
C PRO A 437 -4.67 10.90 -37.80
N SER A 438 -4.99 11.53 -38.92
CA SER A 438 -4.80 10.99 -40.27
C SER A 438 -3.46 11.39 -40.92
N SER A 439 -2.78 12.38 -40.33
CA SER A 439 -1.47 12.90 -40.72
C SER A 439 -0.43 12.67 -39.62
N PRO A 440 0.87 12.83 -39.90
CA PRO A 440 1.87 12.97 -38.85
C PRO A 440 1.51 14.17 -37.97
N VAL A 441 1.59 13.99 -36.66
CA VAL A 441 1.31 15.00 -35.64
C VAL A 441 2.43 14.96 -34.59
N THR A 442 2.69 16.10 -33.97
CA THR A 442 3.84 16.27 -33.05
C THR A 442 3.44 16.78 -31.67
N ARG A 443 2.24 17.37 -31.56
CA ARG A 443 1.76 18.04 -30.35
C ARG A 443 0.36 17.56 -29.99
N ILE A 444 0.09 17.54 -28.69
CA ILE A 444 -1.26 17.36 -28.13
C ILE A 444 -1.69 18.71 -27.55
N VAL A 445 -2.92 19.13 -27.86
CA VAL A 445 -3.56 20.29 -27.23
C VAL A 445 -4.80 19.81 -26.49
N THR A 446 -4.92 20.21 -25.23
CA THR A 446 -6.14 19.99 -24.45
C THR A 446 -7.11 21.14 -24.75
N ASP A 447 -8.26 20.82 -25.33
CA ASP A 447 -9.33 21.78 -25.64
C ASP A 447 -10.31 21.92 -24.48
N GLU A 448 -10.54 20.83 -23.72
CA GLU A 448 -11.30 20.84 -22.47
C GLU A 448 -10.62 19.95 -21.43
N GLU A 449 -10.52 20.42 -20.19
CA GLU A 449 -10.03 19.63 -19.07
C GLU A 449 -10.98 18.48 -18.74
N GLY A 450 -10.43 17.38 -18.22
CA GLY A 450 -11.19 16.31 -17.62
C GLY A 450 -11.43 16.55 -16.14
N VAL A 451 -12.39 15.83 -15.56
CA VAL A 451 -12.76 15.93 -14.14
C VAL A 451 -12.52 14.59 -13.45
N LEU A 452 -11.87 14.67 -12.29
CA LEU A 452 -11.59 13.55 -11.40
C LEU A 452 -12.39 13.68 -10.12
N ARG A 453 -12.85 12.53 -9.62
CA ARG A 453 -13.43 12.40 -8.28
C ARG A 453 -12.61 11.40 -7.48
N LYS A 454 -12.28 11.76 -6.23
CA LYS A 454 -11.61 10.83 -5.32
C LYS A 454 -12.61 9.77 -4.86
N VAL A 455 -12.27 8.51 -5.11
CA VAL A 455 -13.08 7.33 -4.76
C VAL A 455 -12.13 6.27 -4.21
N ALA A 456 -12.31 5.89 -2.94
CA ALA A 456 -11.52 4.86 -2.27
C ALA A 456 -9.97 5.02 -2.39
N GLY A 457 -9.46 6.27 -2.35
CA GLY A 457 -8.02 6.55 -2.46
C GLY A 457 -7.45 6.50 -3.89
N SER A 458 -8.31 6.48 -4.90
CA SER A 458 -7.94 6.66 -6.31
C SER A 458 -8.74 7.81 -6.92
N TRP A 459 -8.15 8.51 -7.89
CA TRP A 459 -8.79 9.61 -8.61
C TRP A 459 -9.47 9.07 -9.85
N GLN A 460 -10.76 8.75 -9.73
CA GLN A 460 -11.56 8.16 -10.81
C GLN A 460 -11.94 9.24 -11.84
N ILE A 461 -11.81 8.91 -13.12
CA ILE A 461 -12.15 9.83 -14.22
C ILE A 461 -13.67 9.87 -14.37
N GLU A 462 -14.27 10.98 -13.93
CA GLU A 462 -15.71 11.24 -14.07
C GLU A 462 -16.02 11.85 -15.44
N GLN A 463 -15.16 12.77 -15.91
CA GLN A 463 -15.23 13.36 -17.25
C GLN A 463 -13.87 13.25 -17.95
N LYS A 464 -13.87 12.79 -19.21
CA LYS A 464 -12.67 12.71 -20.04
C LYS A 464 -12.29 14.07 -20.61
N ALA A 465 -11.00 14.41 -20.56
CA ALA A 465 -10.43 15.59 -21.22
C ALA A 465 -10.66 15.52 -22.74
N ALA A 466 -11.04 16.63 -23.37
CA ALA A 466 -11.06 16.75 -24.83
C ALA A 466 -9.68 17.16 -25.32
N ILE A 467 -9.10 16.39 -26.24
CA ILE A 467 -7.80 16.71 -26.83
C ILE A 467 -7.85 16.62 -28.35
N ARG A 468 -7.03 17.44 -29.01
CA ARG A 468 -6.73 17.36 -30.44
C ARG A 468 -5.23 17.28 -30.68
N PHE A 469 -4.86 16.83 -31.87
CA PHE A 469 -3.47 16.70 -32.29
C PHE A 469 -3.10 17.79 -33.30
N GLU A 470 -1.89 18.31 -33.20
CA GLU A 470 -1.28 19.31 -34.10
C GLU A 470 0.05 18.80 -34.68
#